data_AF-A0AAJ0EBL6-F1
#
_entry.id   AF-A0AAJ0EBL6-F1
#
_cell.length_a   1.000
_cell.length_b   1.000
_cell.length_c   1.000
_cell.angle_alpha   90.00
_cell.angle_beta   90.00
_cell.angle_gamma   90.00
#
_symmetry.space_group_name_H-M   'P 1'
#
loop_
_entity.id
_entity.type
_entity.pdbx_description
1 polymer ?
#
loop_
_entity_poly.entity_id
_entity_poly.type
_entity_poly.pdbx_seq_one_letter_code
_entity_poly.pdbx_strand_id
1 'polypeptide(L)'
;MKFLLLFTYCTAAIASLVATASNDNAVQVRDPTADSATDGGSLARLLSRDSSDAYQEAAKAAGGSLSSNTYYYFMNCAIAPDWYQATTPLTQWALSEHGCNHVGLVVGKTARILKKFKATYIHIRLFSNGFSQSSHDYTPYQDQKLVYGGRTSSSKADVDRLVAKGDEWLEGSGTVLTEQYNCVAHYRYLESLL
;
A
#
# COMPACT_ATOMS: atom_id res chain seq x y z
N MET A 1 -66.21 4.33 -11.46
CA MET A 1 -66.29 4.57 -10.00
C MET A 1 -66.87 3.34 -9.33
N LYS A 2 -66.06 2.58 -8.57
CA LYS A 2 -66.47 1.94 -7.30
C LYS A 2 -65.24 1.27 -6.67
N PHE A 3 -64.98 1.76 -5.47
CA PHE A 3 -63.87 1.44 -4.58
C PHE A 3 -64.21 0.21 -3.72
N LEU A 4 -63.15 -0.41 -3.21
CA LEU A 4 -63.05 -1.18 -1.95
C LEU A 4 -63.75 -2.54 -1.85
N LEU A 5 -62.93 -3.57 -1.60
CA LEU A 5 -63.11 -4.47 -0.46
C LEU A 5 -61.73 -4.89 0.07
N LEU A 6 -61.60 -4.80 1.39
CA LEU A 6 -60.42 -4.94 2.23
C LEU A 6 -60.42 -6.30 2.94
N PHE A 7 -59.20 -6.76 3.28
CA PHE A 7 -58.85 -7.68 4.41
C PHE A 7 -59.49 -9.09 4.37
N THR A 8 -58.84 -10.21 4.69
CA THR A 8 -57.84 -10.54 5.73
C THR A 8 -57.60 -12.05 5.55
N TYR A 9 -56.39 -12.57 5.74
CA TYR A 9 -56.20 -13.86 6.42
C TYR A 9 -54.78 -13.94 6.98
N CYS A 10 -54.69 -13.84 8.31
CA CYS A 10 -53.58 -14.30 9.13
C CYS A 10 -53.87 -15.75 9.56
N THR A 11 -52.91 -16.65 9.45
CA THR A 11 -52.70 -17.84 10.31
C THR A 11 -51.21 -18.19 10.19
N ALA A 12 -50.38 -17.85 11.20
CA ALA A 12 -50.01 -18.68 12.36
C ALA A 12 -49.24 -19.95 11.92
N ALA A 13 -47.89 -19.95 12.03
CA ALA A 13 -47.08 -20.46 13.16
C ALA A 13 -47.05 -22.02 13.18
N ILE A 14 -45.93 -22.73 13.32
CA ILE A 14 -45.01 -22.88 14.46
C ILE A 14 -43.81 -23.71 13.90
N ALA A 15 -42.54 -23.28 14.03
CA ALA A 15 -41.54 -23.75 15.03
C ALA A 15 -41.37 -25.30 15.09
N SER A 16 -40.23 -25.96 15.19
CA SER A 16 -38.80 -25.68 15.38
C SER A 16 -38.10 -27.03 15.16
N LEU A 17 -36.81 -27.06 14.79
CA LEU A 17 -35.78 -27.76 15.58
C LEU A 17 -34.39 -27.60 14.96
N VAL A 18 -33.50 -27.21 15.87
CA VAL A 18 -32.08 -26.88 15.74
C VAL A 18 -31.24 -28.15 15.63
N ALA A 19 -30.19 -28.11 14.82
CA ALA A 19 -28.90 -28.70 15.20
C ALA A 19 -27.76 -27.91 14.55
N THR A 20 -26.98 -27.31 15.42
CA THR A 20 -25.72 -26.61 15.27
C THR A 20 -24.64 -27.41 14.53
N ALA A 21 -23.95 -26.76 13.60
CA ALA A 21 -22.54 -27.01 13.34
C ALA A 21 -21.83 -25.67 13.10
N SER A 22 -20.98 -25.35 14.07
CA SER A 22 -19.95 -24.32 14.05
C SER A 22 -19.08 -24.45 12.80
N ASN A 23 -18.82 -23.33 12.13
CA ASN A 23 -17.50 -23.03 11.58
C ASN A 23 -17.36 -21.51 11.41
N ASP A 24 -16.41 -20.98 12.18
CA ASP A 24 -15.89 -19.62 12.14
C ASP A 24 -15.44 -19.26 10.73
N ASN A 25 -16.30 -18.55 10.00
CA ASN A 25 -15.88 -17.73 8.87
C ASN A 25 -16.07 -16.27 9.30
N ALA A 26 -15.09 -15.75 10.02
CA ALA A 26 -14.93 -14.31 10.18
C ALA A 26 -14.60 -13.72 8.80
N VAL A 27 -15.66 -13.44 8.05
CA VAL A 27 -15.67 -12.60 6.85
C VAL A 27 -15.02 -11.27 7.23
N GLN A 28 -13.95 -10.92 6.53
CA GLN A 28 -13.19 -9.71 6.79
C GLN A 28 -14.09 -8.46 6.76
N VAL A 29 -13.93 -7.63 7.78
CA VAL A 29 -14.60 -6.36 7.97
C VAL A 29 -14.28 -5.44 6.79
N ARG A 30 -15.33 -4.91 6.16
CA ARG A 30 -15.26 -3.81 5.19
C ARG A 30 -14.47 -2.63 5.76
N ASP A 31 -13.43 -2.20 5.05
CA ASP A 31 -12.81 -0.90 5.25
C ASP A 31 -13.65 0.17 4.51
N PRO A 32 -14.20 1.20 5.17
CA PRO A 32 -15.00 2.23 4.54
C PRO A 32 -14.10 3.30 3.94
N THR A 33 -13.28 2.94 2.95
CA THR A 33 -12.62 3.92 2.07
C THR A 33 -12.68 3.46 0.62
N ALA A 34 -13.88 3.10 0.18
CA ALA A 34 -14.21 3.12 -1.25
C ALA A 34 -14.60 4.55 -1.64
N ASP A 35 -13.73 5.16 -2.43
CA ASP A 35 -13.98 6.12 -3.50
C ASP A 35 -15.20 7.05 -3.35
N SER A 36 -14.93 8.32 -3.11
CA SER A 36 -15.69 9.39 -3.76
C SER A 36 -14.79 10.06 -4.79
N ALA A 37 -14.89 9.54 -6.01
CA ALA A 37 -14.61 10.31 -7.21
C ALA A 37 -15.63 11.45 -7.29
N THR A 38 -15.18 12.68 -7.03
CA THR A 38 -15.87 13.89 -7.50
C THR A 38 -14.87 14.84 -8.14
N ASP A 39 -15.29 15.27 -9.32
CA ASP A 39 -14.61 16.14 -10.26
C ASP A 39 -13.92 17.35 -9.63
N GLY A 40 -12.62 17.39 -9.86
CA GLY A 40 -11.76 18.53 -9.65
C GLY A 40 -10.36 18.06 -9.94
N GLY A 41 -9.84 18.33 -11.14
CA GLY A 41 -8.42 18.19 -11.44
C GLY A 41 -7.64 19.11 -10.49
N SER A 42 -7.42 18.62 -9.27
CA SER A 42 -7.15 19.46 -8.12
C SER A 42 -5.71 19.92 -8.17
N LEU A 43 -5.51 21.23 -8.17
CA LEU A 43 -4.22 21.87 -7.91
C LEU A 43 -3.51 21.28 -6.69
N ALA A 44 -4.23 20.73 -5.71
CA ALA A 44 -3.66 20.01 -4.57
C ALA A 44 -2.86 18.77 -4.99
N ARG A 45 -3.29 18.04 -6.03
CA ARG A 45 -2.59 16.87 -6.58
C ARG A 45 -1.34 17.26 -7.39
N LEU A 46 -1.36 18.43 -8.02
CA LEU A 46 -0.20 19.04 -8.69
C LEU A 46 0.82 19.61 -7.70
N LEU A 47 0.35 20.15 -6.57
CA LEU A 47 1.19 20.66 -5.49
C LEU A 47 1.73 19.56 -4.57
N SER A 48 1.04 18.41 -4.43
CA SER A 48 1.53 17.27 -3.64
C SER A 48 2.64 16.51 -4.36
N ARG A 49 2.62 16.47 -5.71
CA ARG A 49 3.63 15.78 -6.52
C ARG A 49 5.06 16.21 -6.23
N ASP A 50 5.27 17.52 -6.01
CA ASP A 50 6.57 18.08 -5.61
C ASP A 50 6.44 18.69 -4.20
N SER A 51 6.07 17.87 -3.22
CA SER A 51 5.81 18.33 -1.86
C SER A 51 7.10 18.65 -1.09
N SER A 52 7.06 19.75 -0.33
CA SER A 52 8.07 20.06 0.68
C SER A 52 8.05 19.05 1.83
N ASP A 53 6.89 18.47 2.14
CA ASP A 53 6.74 17.49 3.23
C ASP A 53 7.41 16.18 2.86
N ALA A 54 7.25 15.75 1.60
CA ALA A 54 7.98 14.61 1.06
C ALA A 54 9.50 14.81 1.14
N TYR A 55 9.99 16.03 0.88
CA TYR A 55 11.40 16.36 1.05
C TYR A 55 11.83 16.29 2.52
N GLN A 56 11.03 16.81 3.45
CA GLN A 56 11.35 16.80 4.88
C GLN A 56 11.44 15.37 5.43
N GLU A 57 10.49 14.49 5.10
CA GLU A 57 10.54 13.09 5.52
C GLU A 57 11.72 12.35 4.89
N ALA A 58 11.99 12.57 3.61
CA ALA A 58 13.14 11.98 2.93
C ALA A 58 14.48 12.46 3.51
N ALA A 59 14.59 13.76 3.83
CA ALA A 59 15.75 14.35 4.49
C ALA A 59 15.95 13.78 5.90
N LYS A 60 14.88 13.70 6.70
CA LYS A 60 14.91 13.09 8.03
C LYS A 60 15.38 11.64 7.98
N ALA A 61 14.85 10.84 7.06
CA ALA A 61 15.27 9.45 6.85
C ALA A 61 16.74 9.33 6.44
N ALA A 62 17.24 10.25 5.61
CA ALA A 62 18.64 10.30 5.18
C ALA A 62 19.61 10.88 6.25
N GLY A 63 19.10 11.25 7.44
CA GLY A 63 19.91 11.83 8.52
C GLY A 63 20.29 13.30 8.30
N GLY A 64 19.63 14.02 7.38
CA GLY A 64 19.91 15.43 7.13
C GLY A 64 19.45 15.91 5.76
N SER A 65 20.07 16.98 5.25
CA SER A 65 19.69 17.54 3.95
C SER A 65 20.03 16.63 2.78
N LEU A 66 19.12 16.54 1.80
CA LEU A 66 19.37 15.87 0.53
C LEU A 66 20.09 16.79 -0.45
N SER A 67 20.94 16.21 -1.31
CA SER A 67 21.57 16.92 -2.41
C SER A 67 20.53 17.34 -3.44
N SER A 68 20.70 18.52 -4.05
CA SER A 68 19.78 19.02 -5.07
C SER A 68 19.89 18.23 -6.37
N ASN A 69 18.80 18.20 -7.15
CA ASN A 69 18.73 17.53 -8.46
C ASN A 69 19.22 16.06 -8.46
N THR A 70 19.09 15.36 -7.34
CA THR A 70 19.67 14.03 -7.12
C THR A 70 18.57 13.00 -6.95
N TYR A 71 18.78 11.80 -7.51
CA TYR A 71 17.85 10.69 -7.36
C TYR A 71 18.15 9.90 -6.09
N TYR A 72 17.09 9.56 -5.38
CA TYR A 72 17.12 8.82 -4.13
C TYR A 72 16.07 7.72 -4.14
N TYR A 73 16.33 6.70 -3.34
CA TYR A 73 15.34 5.68 -3.04
C TYR A 73 15.31 5.36 -1.54
N PHE A 74 14.14 4.91 -1.11
CA PHE A 74 13.79 4.65 0.27
C PHE A 74 12.89 3.42 0.34
N MET A 75 12.97 2.70 1.45
CA MET A 75 11.90 1.79 1.84
C MET A 75 10.82 2.61 2.54
N ASN A 76 9.60 2.61 2.01
CA ASN A 76 8.44 3.08 2.76
C ASN A 76 7.99 1.98 3.70
N CYS A 77 8.00 2.26 4.99
CA CYS A 77 7.65 1.35 6.07
C CYS A 77 6.29 1.76 6.64
N ALA A 78 5.27 0.93 6.47
CA ALA A 78 4.04 1.05 7.24
C ALA A 78 4.28 0.49 8.64
N ILE A 79 4.01 1.29 9.66
CA ILE A 79 4.33 0.96 11.05
C ILE A 79 3.40 -0.16 11.51
N ALA A 80 3.99 -1.23 12.03
CA ALA A 80 3.26 -2.35 12.57
C ALA A 80 2.52 -1.94 13.85
N PRO A 81 1.22 -2.26 14.00
CA PRO A 81 0.56 -2.18 15.29
C PRO A 81 1.08 -3.27 16.22
N ASP A 82 0.95 -3.07 17.53
CA ASP A 82 1.52 -3.96 18.57
C ASP A 82 1.08 -5.43 18.47
N TRP A 83 -0.10 -5.69 17.89
CA TRP A 83 -0.64 -7.05 17.73
C TRP A 83 -0.19 -7.74 16.44
N TYR A 84 0.53 -7.05 15.55
CA TYR A 84 0.94 -7.61 14.27
C TYR A 84 1.94 -8.75 14.45
N GLN A 85 1.71 -9.86 13.74
CA GLN A 85 2.59 -11.01 13.70
C GLN A 85 3.05 -11.25 12.27
N ALA A 86 4.36 -11.33 12.08
CA ALA A 86 4.96 -11.65 10.81
C ALA A 86 4.66 -13.10 10.41
N THR A 87 4.36 -13.32 9.13
CA THR A 87 4.01 -14.65 8.60
C THR A 87 5.19 -15.34 7.90
N THR A 88 6.27 -14.60 7.64
CA THR A 88 7.47 -15.04 6.93
C THR A 88 8.72 -14.52 7.66
N PRO A 89 9.81 -15.29 7.83
CA PRO A 89 11.14 -14.78 8.21
C PRO A 89 11.53 -13.42 7.63
N LEU A 90 11.30 -13.16 6.33
CA LEU A 90 11.59 -11.84 5.74
C LEU A 90 10.71 -10.71 6.33
N THR A 91 9.42 -10.95 6.51
CA THR A 91 8.55 -9.97 7.20
C THR A 91 8.89 -9.84 8.68
N GLN A 92 9.37 -10.91 9.33
CA GLN A 92 9.82 -10.87 10.72
C GLN A 92 11.06 -10.00 10.87
N TRP A 93 11.99 -10.06 9.92
CA TRP A 93 13.14 -9.16 9.86
C TRP A 93 12.70 -7.69 9.71
N ALA A 94 11.78 -7.38 8.79
CA ALA A 94 11.30 -6.02 8.61
C ALA A 94 10.57 -5.49 9.86
N LEU A 95 9.83 -6.36 10.55
CA LEU A 95 9.19 -6.06 11.82
C LEU A 95 10.24 -5.81 12.93
N SER A 96 11.24 -6.66 13.08
CA SER A 96 12.22 -6.53 14.18
C SER A 96 13.19 -5.37 13.97
N GLU A 97 13.67 -5.17 12.74
CA GLU A 97 14.70 -4.18 12.43
C GLU A 97 14.11 -2.77 12.28
N HIS A 98 12.91 -2.69 11.72
CA HIS A 98 12.32 -1.41 11.31
C HIS A 98 10.92 -1.18 11.88
N GLY A 99 10.29 -2.16 12.53
CA GLY A 99 8.93 -2.03 13.05
C GLY A 99 7.88 -2.00 11.94
N CYS A 100 8.14 -2.62 10.78
CA CYS A 100 7.25 -2.54 9.62
C CYS A 100 6.36 -3.78 9.49
N ASN A 101 5.07 -3.59 9.21
CA ASN A 101 4.18 -4.68 8.79
C ASN A 101 4.03 -4.79 7.27
N HIS A 102 4.27 -3.69 6.55
CA HIS A 102 4.24 -3.62 5.11
C HIS A 102 5.33 -2.69 4.62
N VAL A 103 5.91 -3.02 3.47
CA VAL A 103 6.96 -2.21 2.86
C VAL A 103 6.73 -2.03 1.37
N GLY A 104 7.27 -0.96 0.81
CA GLY A 104 7.42 -0.80 -0.63
C GLY A 104 8.51 0.21 -0.97
N LEU A 105 8.77 0.38 -2.26
CA LEU A 105 9.82 1.24 -2.75
C LEU A 105 9.30 2.66 -2.96
N VAL A 106 9.97 3.66 -2.39
CA VAL A 106 9.81 5.06 -2.78
C VAL A 106 11.05 5.48 -3.55
N VAL A 107 10.89 5.88 -4.80
CA VAL A 107 11.98 6.33 -5.67
C VAL A 107 11.63 7.68 -6.28
N GLY A 108 12.59 8.61 -6.28
CA GLY A 108 12.30 9.97 -6.69
C GLY A 108 13.53 10.84 -6.86
N LYS A 109 13.28 12.12 -7.12
CA LYS A 109 14.30 13.13 -7.37
C LYS A 109 14.03 14.41 -6.59
N THR A 110 15.08 14.99 -6.03
CA THR A 110 15.01 16.32 -5.44
C THR A 110 14.96 17.40 -6.54
N ALA A 111 14.28 18.51 -6.26
CA ALA A 111 14.32 19.67 -7.15
C ALA A 111 15.70 20.33 -7.16
N ARG A 112 15.99 21.11 -8.21
CA ARG A 112 17.30 21.76 -8.38
C ARG A 112 17.55 22.91 -7.41
N ILE A 113 16.51 23.66 -7.08
CA ILE A 113 16.60 24.90 -6.29
C ILE A 113 15.77 24.82 -5.01
N LEU A 114 14.56 24.26 -5.11
CA LEU A 114 13.64 24.17 -4.00
C LEU A 114 13.87 22.90 -3.17
N LYS A 115 13.53 22.94 -1.88
CA LYS A 115 13.47 21.77 -1.01
C LYS A 115 12.20 20.96 -1.30
N LYS A 116 12.16 20.34 -2.47
CA LYS A 116 11.04 19.52 -2.95
C LYS A 116 11.57 18.16 -3.36
N PHE A 117 10.78 17.12 -3.14
CA PHE A 117 11.10 15.76 -3.53
C PHE A 117 9.91 15.16 -4.26
N LYS A 118 10.08 14.89 -5.56
CA LYS A 118 9.09 14.22 -6.40
C LYS A 118 9.40 12.74 -6.43
N ALA A 119 8.50 11.91 -5.93
CA ALA A 119 8.73 10.48 -5.85
C ALA A 119 7.48 9.68 -6.18
N THR A 120 7.70 8.43 -6.58
CA THR A 120 6.67 7.42 -6.76
C THR A 120 6.84 6.36 -5.69
N TYR A 121 5.73 5.97 -5.08
CA TYR A 121 5.63 4.79 -4.22
C TYR A 121 5.16 3.60 -5.05
N ILE A 122 5.91 2.50 -5.00
CA ILE A 122 5.63 1.24 -5.67
C ILE A 122 5.53 0.16 -4.60
N HIS A 123 4.42 -0.56 -4.55
CA HIS A 123 4.23 -1.65 -3.60
C HIS A 123 3.27 -2.70 -4.14
N ILE A 124 3.24 -3.83 -3.46
CA ILE A 124 2.29 -4.91 -3.73
C ILE A 124 1.27 -5.04 -2.60
N ARG A 125 0.16 -5.70 -2.89
CA ARG A 125 -0.82 -6.19 -1.91
C ARG A 125 -1.26 -7.59 -2.30
N LEU A 126 -1.59 -8.41 -1.31
CA LEU A 126 -2.21 -9.72 -1.54
C LEU A 126 -3.73 -9.56 -1.54
N PHE A 127 -4.37 -10.01 -2.61
CA PHE A 127 -5.82 -10.13 -2.76
C PHE A 127 -6.24 -11.60 -2.86
N SER A 128 -7.54 -11.87 -2.90
CA SER A 128 -8.07 -13.22 -3.03
C SER A 128 -7.63 -13.93 -4.33
N ASN A 129 -7.35 -13.16 -5.38
CA ASN A 129 -6.90 -13.64 -6.68
C ASN A 129 -5.38 -13.58 -6.88
N GLY A 130 -4.60 -13.28 -5.82
CA GLY A 130 -3.14 -13.21 -5.91
C GLY A 130 -2.58 -11.84 -5.56
N PHE A 131 -1.28 -11.70 -5.75
CA PHE A 131 -0.61 -10.42 -5.57
C PHE A 131 -0.92 -9.46 -6.72
N SER A 132 -1.00 -8.18 -6.38
CA SER A 132 -1.10 -7.11 -7.37
C SER A 132 -0.22 -5.95 -6.94
N GLN A 133 0.45 -5.35 -7.93
CA GLN A 133 1.28 -4.16 -7.76
C GLN A 133 0.47 -2.90 -8.06
N SER A 134 0.78 -1.84 -7.31
CA SER A 134 0.33 -0.49 -7.62
C SER A 134 1.46 0.51 -7.46
N SER A 135 1.44 1.55 -8.31
CA SER A 135 2.36 2.68 -8.25
C SER A 135 1.59 3.99 -8.26
N HIS A 136 1.96 4.93 -7.38
CA HIS A 136 1.36 6.27 -7.35
C HIS A 136 2.34 7.31 -6.80
N ASP A 137 2.04 8.59 -6.99
CA ASP A 137 2.87 9.68 -6.43
C ASP A 137 2.96 9.53 -4.90
N TYR A 138 4.17 9.57 -4.37
CA TYR A 138 4.41 9.42 -2.94
C TYR A 138 3.89 10.63 -2.16
N THR A 139 3.13 10.37 -1.11
CA THR A 139 2.68 11.36 -0.13
C THR A 139 2.97 10.80 1.26
N PRO A 140 3.60 11.57 2.16
CA PRO A 140 3.87 11.09 3.52
C PRO A 140 2.58 10.90 4.31
N TYR A 141 2.50 9.81 5.06
CA TYR A 141 1.41 9.47 5.98
C TYR A 141 1.93 9.30 7.41
N GLN A 142 1.09 9.56 8.42
CA GLN A 142 1.49 9.55 9.84
C GLN A 142 1.85 8.15 10.36
N ASP A 143 1.22 7.11 9.80
CA ASP A 143 1.44 5.70 10.12
C ASP A 143 2.56 5.07 9.27
N GLN A 144 3.31 5.90 8.54
CA GLN A 144 4.40 5.46 7.68
C GLN A 144 5.67 6.23 7.98
N LYS A 145 6.82 5.61 7.71
CA LYS A 145 8.13 6.26 7.76
C LYS A 145 9.00 5.81 6.60
N LEU A 146 9.92 6.67 6.19
CA LEU A 146 10.95 6.29 5.22
C LEU A 146 12.17 5.72 5.95
N VAL A 147 12.73 4.65 5.41
CA VAL A 147 14.07 4.15 5.73
C VAL A 147 14.97 4.43 4.53
N TYR A 148 16.10 5.09 4.77
CA TYR A 148 17.00 5.51 3.70
C TYR A 148 17.63 4.30 2.99
N GLY A 149 17.41 4.18 1.69
CA GLY A 149 18.00 3.14 0.86
C GLY A 149 19.30 3.60 0.22
N GLY A 150 19.30 4.80 -0.39
CA GLY A 150 20.50 5.35 -0.99
C GLY A 150 20.27 6.38 -2.09
N ARG A 151 21.36 6.74 -2.75
CA ARG A 151 21.34 7.50 -4.01
C ARG A 151 21.30 6.53 -5.19
N THR A 152 20.65 6.93 -6.27
CA THR A 152 20.63 6.18 -7.53
C THR A 152 20.80 7.13 -8.73
N SER A 153 20.71 6.62 -9.96
CA SER A 153 20.78 7.38 -11.20
C SER A 153 19.41 7.54 -11.85
N SER A 154 19.29 8.48 -12.80
CA SER A 154 18.06 8.64 -13.58
C SER A 154 17.67 7.40 -14.36
N SER A 155 18.64 6.65 -14.91
CA SER A 155 18.38 5.45 -15.71
C SER A 155 17.88 4.28 -14.86
N LYS A 156 18.30 4.22 -13.60
CA LYS A 156 17.89 3.17 -12.68
C LYS A 156 16.59 3.51 -11.95
N ALA A 157 16.38 4.77 -11.62
CA ALA A 157 15.15 5.33 -11.05
C ALA A 157 13.99 5.48 -12.06
N ASP A 158 14.09 4.85 -13.23
CA ASP A 158 13.01 4.80 -14.20
C ASP A 158 11.82 4.02 -13.62
N VAL A 159 10.74 4.74 -13.31
CA VAL A 159 9.55 4.19 -12.66
C VAL A 159 8.84 3.18 -13.55
N ASP A 160 8.70 3.46 -14.84
CA ASP A 160 8.01 2.57 -15.77
C ASP A 160 8.76 1.24 -15.89
N ARG A 161 10.10 1.30 -15.93
CA ARG A 161 10.96 0.11 -15.89
C ARG A 161 10.80 -0.66 -14.59
N LEU A 162 10.80 0.01 -13.44
CA LEU A 162 10.68 -0.64 -12.13
C LEU A 162 9.30 -1.30 -11.96
N VAL A 163 8.24 -0.63 -12.38
CA VAL A 163 6.87 -1.18 -12.37
C VAL A 163 6.80 -2.41 -13.28
N ALA A 164 7.26 -2.31 -14.53
CA ALA A 164 7.28 -3.45 -15.44
C ALA A 164 8.06 -4.66 -14.87
N LYS A 165 9.21 -4.41 -14.22
CA LYS A 165 9.98 -5.48 -13.56
C LYS A 165 9.27 -6.06 -12.35
N GLY A 166 8.57 -5.24 -11.56
CA GLY A 166 7.73 -5.72 -10.47
C GLY A 166 6.59 -6.60 -10.97
N ASP A 167 5.95 -6.21 -12.07
CA ASP A 167 4.87 -7.00 -12.70
C ASP A 167 5.42 -8.33 -13.26
N GLU A 168 6.56 -8.33 -13.94
CA GLU A 168 7.25 -9.56 -14.39
C GLU A 168 7.56 -10.50 -13.21
N TRP A 169 8.04 -9.95 -12.08
CA TRP A 169 8.31 -10.73 -10.87
C TRP A 169 7.05 -11.36 -10.30
N LEU A 170 5.88 -10.73 -10.46
CA LEU A 170 4.59 -11.23 -10.01
C LEU A 170 4.00 -12.35 -10.89
N GLU A 171 4.46 -12.55 -12.12
CA GLU A 171 3.91 -13.57 -13.04
C GLU A 171 4.01 -15.00 -12.49
N GLY A 172 4.99 -15.26 -11.61
CA GLY A 172 5.16 -16.54 -10.92
C GLY A 172 4.53 -16.59 -9.52
N SER A 173 3.83 -15.53 -9.10
CA SER A 173 3.30 -15.43 -7.75
C SER A 173 2.01 -16.24 -7.58
N GLY A 174 1.88 -16.89 -6.42
CA GLY A 174 0.66 -17.59 -6.03
C GLY A 174 -0.33 -16.68 -5.29
N THR A 175 -1.33 -17.30 -4.66
CA THR A 175 -2.35 -16.61 -3.85
C THR A 175 -2.03 -16.59 -2.36
N VAL A 176 -0.81 -16.96 -1.97
CA VAL A 176 -0.39 -17.08 -0.58
C VAL A 176 0.93 -16.35 -0.36
N LEU A 177 1.10 -15.77 0.82
CA LEU A 177 2.36 -15.20 1.26
C LEU A 177 3.40 -16.32 1.43
N THR A 178 4.57 -16.13 0.85
CA THR A 178 5.73 -17.02 1.02
C THR A 178 7.00 -16.20 1.23
N GLU A 179 8.13 -16.84 1.57
CA GLU A 179 9.42 -16.16 1.61
C GLU A 179 9.78 -15.50 0.26
N GLN A 180 9.44 -16.17 -0.84
CA GLN A 180 9.74 -15.67 -2.18
C GLN A 180 8.76 -14.58 -2.59
N TYR A 181 7.51 -14.64 -2.13
CA TYR A 181 6.45 -13.72 -2.51
C TYR A 181 5.82 -13.07 -1.28
N ASN A 182 6.39 -11.93 -0.88
CA ASN A 182 5.87 -11.02 0.13
C ASN A 182 6.35 -9.59 -0.16
N CYS A 183 5.81 -8.59 0.54
CA CYS A 183 6.13 -7.18 0.31
C CYS A 183 7.62 -6.85 0.48
N VAL A 184 8.32 -7.51 1.42
CA VAL A 184 9.75 -7.32 1.66
C VAL A 184 10.58 -7.92 0.53
N ALA A 185 10.25 -9.13 0.08
CA ALA A 185 10.91 -9.76 -1.06
C ALA A 185 10.76 -8.92 -2.33
N HIS A 186 9.55 -8.41 -2.60
CA HIS A 186 9.28 -7.51 -3.72
C HIS A 186 10.08 -6.20 -3.62
N TYR A 187 10.09 -5.57 -2.45
CA TYR A 187 10.91 -4.37 -2.20
C TYR A 187 12.39 -4.64 -2.50
N ARG A 188 12.96 -5.73 -1.97
CA ARG A 188 14.38 -6.09 -2.17
C ARG A 188 14.68 -6.39 -3.65
N TYR A 189 13.74 -7.02 -4.35
CA TYR A 189 13.87 -7.25 -5.79
C TYR A 189 13.98 -5.92 -6.54
N LEU A 190 13.04 -4.98 -6.32
CA LEU A 190 13.09 -3.66 -6.97
C LEU A 190 14.33 -2.85 -6.56
N GLU A 191 14.71 -2.90 -5.28
CA GLU A 191 15.91 -2.26 -4.75
C GLU A 191 17.18 -2.76 -5.46
N SER A 192 17.27 -4.05 -5.77
CA SER A 192 18.42 -4.62 -6.48
C SER A 192 18.61 -4.07 -7.90
N LEU A 193 17.58 -3.41 -8.45
CA LEU A 193 17.60 -2.79 -9.77
C LEU A 193 18.03 -1.31 -9.74
N LEU A 194 18.29 -0.73 -8.56
CA LEU A 194 18.65 0.67 -8.31
C LEU A 194 20.16 0.91 -8.20
#